data_AF-A0A8H3EJB2-F1
#
_entry.id   AF-A0A8H3EJB2-F1
#
_cell.length_a   1.000
_cell.length_b   1.000
_cell.length_c   1.000
_cell.angle_alpha   90.00
_cell.angle_beta   90.00
_cell.angle_gamma   90.00
#
_symmetry.space_group_name_H-M   'P 1'
#
loop_
_entity.id
_entity.type
_entity.pdbx_description
1 polymer ?
#
loop_
_entity_poly.entity_id
_entity_poly.type
_entity_poly.pdbx_seq_one_letter_code
_entity_poly.pdbx_strand_id
1 'polypeptide(L)'
;MAPTLYILYNANGTAFGKLSYGYKKLTSSADKPVCAACEITHGGLRLDENTAWKEAKTQIEKEGGMEVKQLHRDELGVDVKEFVEQAGEPYPLVVSGDTENGLKVVMNKSELGSCGGDAQKFVAMLRQKGVLES
;
A
#
# COMPACT_ATOMS: atom_id res chain seq x y z
N MET A 1 -20.04 -8.51 2.24
CA MET A 1 -19.47 -7.18 1.93
C MET A 1 -18.46 -7.35 0.81
N ALA A 2 -18.18 -6.33 0.00
CA ALA A 2 -17.11 -6.43 -1.00
C ALA A 2 -15.75 -6.62 -0.29
N PRO A 3 -14.82 -7.42 -0.85
CA PRO A 3 -13.48 -7.53 -0.30
C PRO A 3 -12.75 -6.18 -0.32
N THR A 4 -11.77 -6.04 0.56
CA THR A 4 -10.93 -4.85 0.66
C THR A 4 -9.46 -5.22 0.39
N LEU A 5 -8.79 -4.41 -0.41
CA LEU A 5 -7.35 -4.45 -0.61
C LEU A 5 -6.71 -3.31 0.18
N TYR A 6 -5.98 -3.66 1.23
CA TYR A 6 -5.25 -2.73 2.08
C TYR A 6 -3.80 -2.59 1.61
N ILE A 7 -3.40 -1.37 1.31
CA ILE A 7 -2.02 -0.99 0.99
C ILE A 7 -1.46 -0.28 2.20
N LEU A 8 -0.56 -0.96 2.90
CA LEU A 8 -0.07 -0.52 4.19
C LEU A 8 1.32 0.12 4.03
N TYR A 9 1.41 1.41 4.32
CA TYR A 9 2.66 2.17 4.20
C TYR A 9 3.57 1.95 5.41
N ASN A 10 4.89 2.07 5.19
CA ASN A 10 5.86 2.17 6.28
C ASN A 10 6.02 3.62 6.76
N ALA A 11 4.91 4.28 7.12
CA ALA A 11 4.89 5.66 7.62
C ALA A 11 3.70 5.86 8.58
N ASN A 12 3.72 6.95 9.34
CA ASN A 12 2.59 7.42 10.15
C ASN A 12 1.90 8.58 9.42
N GLY A 13 0.58 8.54 9.27
CA GLY A 13 -0.21 9.56 8.57
C GLY A 13 -0.12 10.91 9.28
N THR A 14 0.00 10.88 10.61
CA THR A 14 0.28 12.05 11.45
C THR A 14 1.62 12.72 11.16
N ALA A 15 2.62 12.00 10.63
CA ALA A 15 3.87 12.59 10.18
C ALA A 15 3.67 13.29 8.82
N PHE A 16 2.90 12.69 7.91
CA PHE A 16 2.65 13.20 6.57
C PHE A 16 1.78 14.46 6.55
N GLY A 17 0.76 14.54 7.41
CA GLY A 17 -0.11 15.72 7.53
C GLY A 17 0.57 16.96 8.15
N LYS A 18 1.67 16.79 8.91
CA LYS A 18 2.44 17.88 9.51
C LYS A 18 3.54 18.45 8.58
N LEU A 19 3.74 17.85 7.41
CA LEU A 19 4.75 18.24 6.42
C LEU A 19 4.30 19.41 5.51
N SER A 20 3.08 19.94 5.68
CA SER A 20 2.54 21.01 4.83
C SER A 20 3.31 22.33 4.90
N TYR A 21 4.13 22.57 5.93
CA TYR A 21 5.12 23.65 5.94
C TYR A 21 6.37 23.23 6.74
N GLY A 22 7.47 22.93 6.04
CA GLY A 22 8.80 22.98 6.66
C GLY A 22 9.52 21.67 6.95
N TYR A 23 9.44 20.66 6.08
CA TYR A 23 10.29 19.46 6.17
C TYR A 23 11.38 19.42 5.09
N LYS A 24 12.08 20.53 4.91
CA LYS A 24 13.49 20.41 4.57
C LYS A 24 14.20 20.05 5.88
N LYS A 25 14.89 18.90 5.91
CA LYS A 25 16.10 18.68 6.75
C LYS A 25 16.00 17.96 8.12
N LEU A 26 14.96 17.18 8.45
CA LEU A 26 14.93 16.50 9.78
C LEU A 26 14.67 15.00 9.84
N THR A 27 14.55 14.28 8.72
CA THR A 27 14.73 12.82 8.71
C THR A 27 16.00 12.46 7.95
N SER A 28 17.11 12.49 8.68
CA SER A 28 18.39 11.92 8.28
C SER A 28 18.22 10.51 7.71
N SER A 29 18.26 10.40 6.39
CA SER A 29 19.41 9.86 5.63
C SER A 29 19.03 9.92 4.15
N ALA A 30 19.87 10.57 3.34
CA ALA A 30 19.78 10.50 1.88
C ALA A 30 19.95 9.06 1.33
N ASP A 31 20.18 8.08 2.22
CA ASP A 31 20.41 6.66 1.94
C ASP A 31 19.24 5.73 2.30
N LYS A 32 18.10 6.24 2.80
CA LYS A 32 16.92 5.38 3.01
C LYS A 32 16.09 5.35 1.72
N PRO A 33 15.92 4.18 1.08
CA PRO A 33 15.06 4.08 -0.09
C PRO A 33 13.64 4.50 0.31
N VAL A 34 12.98 5.22 -0.60
CA VAL A 34 11.58 5.60 -0.42
C VAL A 34 10.77 4.30 -0.24
N CYS A 35 9.77 4.34 0.64
CA CYS A 35 8.87 3.21 0.85
C CYS A 35 8.28 2.77 -0.50
N ALA A 36 8.46 1.50 -0.88
CA ALA A 36 8.05 1.00 -2.21
C ALA A 36 6.57 1.25 -2.52
N ALA A 37 5.68 1.11 -1.52
CA ALA A 37 4.27 1.46 -1.69
C ALA A 37 4.08 2.96 -1.99
N CYS A 38 4.83 3.87 -1.35
CA CYS A 38 4.75 5.29 -1.66
C CYS A 38 5.31 5.61 -3.07
N GLU A 39 6.34 4.88 -3.52
CA GLU A 39 6.83 5.03 -4.91
C GLU A 39 5.74 4.64 -5.91
N ILE A 40 5.05 3.53 -5.66
CA ILE A 40 3.94 3.05 -6.52
C ILE A 40 2.78 4.05 -6.52
N THR A 41 2.34 4.51 -5.33
CA THR A 41 1.10 5.29 -5.20
C THR A 41 1.29 6.79 -5.44
N HIS A 42 2.44 7.35 -5.08
CA HIS A 42 2.71 8.79 -5.14
C HIS A 42 3.83 9.16 -6.13
N GLY A 43 4.62 8.19 -6.61
CA GLY A 43 5.79 8.46 -7.43
C GLY A 43 6.96 9.06 -6.63
N GLY A 44 7.05 8.73 -5.33
CA GLY A 44 8.12 9.19 -4.44
C GLY A 44 7.58 9.92 -3.21
N LEU A 45 8.10 11.12 -2.94
CA LEU A 45 7.77 11.94 -1.76
C LEU A 45 6.62 12.94 -2.00
N ARG A 46 5.73 12.65 -2.95
CA ARG A 46 4.54 13.49 -3.21
C ARG A 46 3.44 13.16 -2.21
N LEU A 47 2.62 14.14 -1.84
CA LEU A 47 1.49 13.94 -0.93
C LEU A 47 0.30 13.29 -1.64
N ASP A 48 0.08 13.68 -2.90
CA ASP A 48 -1.05 13.21 -3.69
C ASP A 48 -0.72 11.92 -4.43
N GLU A 49 -1.74 11.11 -4.67
CA GLU A 49 -1.66 9.97 -5.58
C GLU A 49 -1.23 10.42 -6.99
N ASN A 50 -0.30 9.69 -7.60
CA ASN A 50 0.08 9.92 -8.99
C ASN A 50 -1.03 9.43 -9.96
N THR A 51 -1.06 9.95 -11.18
CA THR A 51 -2.11 9.62 -12.16
C THR A 51 -2.15 8.14 -12.51
N ALA A 52 -0.98 7.52 -12.71
CA ALA A 52 -0.88 6.09 -13.05
C ALA A 52 -1.46 5.20 -11.94
N TRP A 53 -1.26 5.58 -10.68
CA TRP A 53 -1.85 4.93 -9.54
C TRP A 53 -3.35 5.11 -9.46
N LYS A 54 -3.89 6.31 -9.73
CA LYS A 54 -5.35 6.54 -9.75
C LYS A 54 -6.05 5.66 -10.79
N GLU A 55 -5.45 5.50 -11.95
CA GLU A 55 -5.92 4.62 -13.01
C GLU A 55 -5.85 3.15 -12.58
N ALA A 56 -4.72 2.71 -12.04
CA ALA A 56 -4.53 1.36 -11.51
C ALA A 56 -5.51 1.04 -10.36
N LYS A 57 -5.72 1.98 -9.43
CA LYS A 57 -6.68 1.85 -8.34
C LYS A 57 -8.10 1.67 -8.87
N THR A 58 -8.52 2.53 -9.78
CA THR A 58 -9.84 2.42 -10.44
C THR A 58 -9.99 1.08 -11.16
N GLN A 59 -8.92 0.61 -11.80
CA GLN A 59 -8.89 -0.69 -12.46
C GLN A 59 -9.06 -1.84 -11.45
N ILE A 60 -8.29 -1.85 -10.37
CA ILE A 60 -8.37 -2.85 -9.30
C ILE A 60 -9.78 -2.89 -8.71
N GLU A 61 -10.37 -1.72 -8.42
CA GLU A 61 -11.71 -1.64 -7.83
C GLU A 61 -12.78 -2.18 -8.78
N LYS A 62 -12.68 -1.89 -10.08
CA LYS A 62 -13.62 -2.36 -11.10
C LYS A 62 -13.49 -3.83 -11.43
N GLU A 63 -12.26 -4.30 -11.67
CA GLU A 63 -11.99 -5.69 -12.07
C GLU A 63 -12.09 -6.65 -10.89
N GLY A 64 -11.63 -6.24 -9.71
CA GLY A 64 -11.62 -7.07 -8.51
C GLY A 64 -12.89 -7.04 -7.70
N GLY A 65 -13.84 -6.15 -8.04
CA GLY A 65 -15.07 -5.94 -7.25
C GLY A 65 -14.78 -5.62 -5.79
N MET A 66 -13.68 -4.91 -5.52
CA MET A 66 -13.13 -4.69 -4.18
C MET A 66 -12.85 -3.21 -3.90
N GLU A 67 -12.79 -2.83 -2.64
CA GLU A 67 -12.40 -1.48 -2.24
C GLU A 67 -10.88 -1.40 -2.02
N VAL A 68 -10.21 -0.37 -2.55
CA VAL A 68 -8.77 -0.16 -2.29
C VAL A 68 -8.58 0.88 -1.18
N LYS A 69 -8.06 0.44 -0.04
CA LYS A 69 -7.72 1.31 1.10
C LYS A 69 -6.22 1.46 1.22
N GLN A 70 -5.78 2.70 1.39
CA GLN A 70 -4.38 3.03 1.66
C GLN A 70 -4.31 3.55 3.07
N LEU A 71 -3.52 2.89 3.91
CA LEU A 71 -3.46 3.19 5.34
C LEU A 71 -2.02 3.31 5.81
N HIS A 72 -1.79 4.28 6.68
CA HIS A 72 -0.58 4.38 7.47
C HIS A 72 -0.66 3.48 8.71
N ARG A 73 0.49 3.27 9.36
CA ARG A 73 0.60 2.36 10.52
C ARG A 73 -0.30 2.77 11.69
N ASP A 74 -0.53 4.06 11.86
CA ASP A 74 -1.38 4.65 12.90
C ASP A 74 -2.87 4.72 12.50
N GLU A 75 -3.21 4.37 11.26
CA GLU A 75 -4.58 4.41 10.72
C GLU A 75 -5.23 3.01 10.64
N LEU A 76 -4.50 1.97 11.06
CA LEU A 76 -5.00 0.59 11.04
C LEU A 76 -6.07 0.37 12.10
N GLY A 77 -7.19 -0.24 11.69
CA GLY A 77 -8.15 -0.83 12.61
C GLY A 77 -7.52 -2.01 13.38
N VAL A 78 -8.09 -2.33 14.54
CA VAL A 78 -7.57 -3.36 15.47
C VAL A 78 -7.34 -4.68 14.74
N ASP A 79 -8.32 -5.17 13.98
CA ASP A 79 -8.25 -6.47 13.29
C ASP A 79 -7.09 -6.56 12.29
N VAL A 80 -6.91 -5.52 11.45
CA VAL A 80 -5.82 -5.48 10.45
C VAL A 80 -4.47 -5.37 11.14
N LYS A 81 -4.40 -4.58 12.22
CA LYS A 81 -3.16 -4.41 12.98
C LYS A 81 -2.71 -5.72 13.63
N GLU A 82 -3.62 -6.40 14.33
CA GLU A 82 -3.33 -7.70 14.97
C GLU A 82 -2.91 -8.74 13.93
N PHE A 83 -3.59 -8.80 12.79
CA PHE A 83 -3.20 -9.68 11.70
C PHE A 83 -1.77 -9.41 11.20
N VAL A 84 -1.41 -8.15 10.96
CA VAL A 84 -0.07 -7.79 10.48
C VAL A 84 1.01 -8.13 11.53
N GLU A 85 0.73 -7.90 12.81
CA GLU A 85 1.65 -8.27 13.91
C GLU A 85 1.83 -9.79 14.00
N GLN A 86 0.76 -10.57 13.83
CA GLN A 86 0.82 -12.04 13.82
C GLN A 86 1.51 -12.60 12.58
N ALA A 87 1.31 -11.97 11.42
CA ALA A 87 1.94 -12.38 10.16
C ALA A 87 3.47 -12.21 10.20
N GLY A 88 3.99 -11.28 11.02
CA GLY A 88 5.42 -11.06 11.18
C GLY A 88 6.11 -10.41 9.97
N GLU A 89 5.33 -9.91 9.01
CA GLU A 89 5.84 -9.30 7.78
C GLU A 89 6.15 -7.80 7.97
N PRO A 90 7.28 -7.29 7.47
CA PRO A 90 7.62 -5.88 7.59
C PRO A 90 6.84 -5.02 6.58
N TYR A 91 6.57 -3.77 6.97
CA TYR A 91 6.02 -2.76 6.06
C TYR A 91 7.04 -2.33 4.97
N PRO A 92 6.57 -1.86 3.80
CA PRO A 92 5.18 -1.85 3.35
C PRO A 92 4.65 -3.26 3.03
N LEU A 93 3.33 -3.42 3.13
CA LEU A 93 2.64 -4.71 3.01
C LEU A 93 1.30 -4.51 2.30
N VAL A 94 0.87 -5.47 1.48
CA VAL A 94 -0.47 -5.50 0.90
C VAL A 94 -1.23 -6.66 1.51
N VAL A 95 -2.40 -6.37 2.05
CA VAL A 95 -3.31 -7.34 2.64
C VAL A 95 -4.62 -7.30 1.88
N SER A 96 -5.19 -8.45 1.58
CA SER A 96 -6.55 -8.57 1.06
C SER A 96 -7.40 -9.26 2.11
N GLY A 97 -8.66 -8.90 2.22
CA GLY A 97 -9.60 -9.69 2.97
C GLY A 97 -11.03 -9.20 2.90
N ASP A 98 -11.92 -10.05 3.38
CA ASP A 98 -13.32 -9.76 3.63
C ASP A 98 -13.75 -10.44 4.94
N THR A 99 -14.97 -10.12 5.38
CA THR A 99 -15.54 -10.65 6.63
C THR A 99 -15.75 -12.17 6.65
N GLU A 100 -15.73 -12.84 5.49
CA GLU A 100 -16.03 -14.26 5.32
C GLU A 100 -14.76 -15.12 5.16
N ASN A 101 -13.75 -14.60 4.45
CA ASN A 101 -12.52 -15.30 4.07
C ASN A 101 -11.31 -14.91 4.92
N GLY A 102 -11.45 -13.89 5.79
CA GLY A 102 -10.38 -13.39 6.64
C GLY A 102 -9.33 -12.58 5.86
N LEU A 103 -8.26 -12.19 6.57
CA LEU A 103 -7.16 -11.42 6.02
C LEU A 103 -6.04 -12.33 5.50
N LYS A 104 -5.45 -11.96 4.36
CA LYS A 104 -4.29 -12.63 3.75
C LYS A 104 -3.27 -11.61 3.27
N VAL A 105 -1.98 -11.92 3.46
CA VAL A 105 -0.90 -11.17 2.82
C VAL A 105 -0.88 -11.49 1.33
N VAL A 106 -0.91 -10.46 0.49
CA VAL A 106 -0.90 -10.58 -0.98
C VAL A 106 0.47 -10.23 -1.55
N MET A 107 1.07 -9.14 -1.04
CA MET A 107 2.42 -8.73 -1.42
C MET A 107 3.19 -8.28 -0.19
N ASN A 108 4.39 -8.83 -0.02
CA ASN A 108 5.33 -8.36 0.99
C ASN A 108 6.21 -7.21 0.47
N LYS A 109 7.06 -6.69 1.36
CA LYS A 109 7.99 -5.61 1.06
C LYS A 109 8.87 -5.87 -0.16
N SER A 110 9.37 -7.10 -0.34
CA SER A 110 10.27 -7.44 -1.44
C SER A 110 9.53 -7.43 -2.78
N GLU A 111 8.32 -7.97 -2.79
CA GLU A 111 7.45 -8.02 -3.97
C GLU A 111 7.03 -6.62 -4.41
N LEU A 112 6.66 -5.77 -3.45
CA LEU A 112 6.43 -4.34 -3.70
C LEU A 112 7.67 -3.65 -4.25
N GLY A 113 8.85 -3.93 -3.69
CA GLY A 113 10.12 -3.39 -4.19
C GLY A 113 10.41 -3.78 -5.64
N SER A 114 10.05 -5.01 -6.04
CA SER A 114 10.23 -5.49 -7.42
C SER A 114 9.32 -4.79 -8.45
N CYS A 115 8.24 -4.15 -7.99
CA CYS A 115 7.41 -3.30 -8.85
C CYS A 115 8.14 -2.01 -9.24
N GLY A 116 9.13 -1.57 -8.48
CA GLY A 116 9.99 -0.42 -8.84
C GLY A 116 9.21 0.88 -9.06
N GLY A 117 8.17 1.13 -8.27
CA GLY A 117 7.31 2.31 -8.40
C GLY A 117 6.29 2.26 -9.53
N ASP A 118 6.19 1.14 -10.26
CA ASP A 118 5.29 0.98 -11.41
C ASP A 118 3.93 0.41 -10.96
N ALA A 119 2.88 1.23 -11.08
CA ALA A 119 1.51 0.86 -10.74
C ALA A 119 0.95 -0.28 -11.62
N GLN A 120 1.38 -0.40 -12.87
CA GLN A 120 0.91 -1.48 -13.75
C GLN A 120 1.59 -2.81 -13.44
N LYS A 121 2.86 -2.80 -13.00
CA LYS A 121 3.50 -4.01 -12.44
C LYS A 121 2.81 -4.49 -11.17
N PHE A 122 2.37 -3.57 -10.32
CA PHE A 122 1.56 -3.90 -9.15
C PHE A 122 0.26 -4.60 -9.56
N VAL A 123 -0.50 -4.05 -10.51
CA VAL A 123 -1.73 -4.69 -11.03
C VAL A 123 -1.43 -6.07 -11.62
N ALA A 124 -0.35 -6.21 -12.42
CA ALA A 124 0.05 -7.48 -12.99
C ALA A 124 0.37 -8.53 -11.90
N MET A 125 1.01 -8.11 -10.82
CA MET A 125 1.30 -8.97 -9.68
C MET A 125 0.03 -9.40 -8.93
N LEU A 126 -0.97 -8.52 -8.80
CA LEU A 126 -2.28 -8.90 -8.25
C LEU A 126 -2.96 -10.00 -9.06
N ARG A 127 -2.87 -9.95 -10.40
CA ARG A 127 -3.36 -11.03 -11.28
C ARG A 127 -2.60 -12.33 -11.04
N GLN A 128 -1.27 -12.27 -10.98
CA GLN A 128 -0.44 -13.45 -10.70
C GLN A 128 -0.74 -14.09 -9.34
N LYS A 129 -1.15 -13.28 -8.36
CA LYS A 129 -1.56 -13.74 -7.02
C LYS A 129 -3.02 -14.19 -6.93
N GLY A 130 -3.77 -14.16 -8.05
CA GLY A 130 -5.18 -14.52 -8.10
C GLY A 130 -6.09 -13.58 -7.32
N VAL A 131 -5.67 -12.33 -7.12
CA VAL A 131 -6.50 -11.29 -6.50
C VAL A 131 -7.37 -10.58 -7.53
N LEU A 132 -6.86 -10.47 -8.76
CA LEU A 132 -7.61 -10.01 -9.93
C LEU A 132 -7.72 -11.16 -10.94
N GLU A 133 -8.76 -11.14 -11.77
CA GLU A 133 -8.85 -12.06 -12.90
C GLU A 133 -7.76 -11.76 -13.94
N SER A 134 -7.27 -12.84 -14.57
CA SER A 134 -6.13 -12.81 -15.51
C SER A 134 -6.52 -12.35 -16.90
#